data_AF-A0A7S0BUK7-F1
#
_entry.id   AF-A0A7S0BUK7-F1
#
_cell.length_a   1.000
_cell.length_b   1.000
_cell.length_c   1.000
_cell.angle_alpha   90.00
_cell.angle_beta   90.00
_cell.angle_gamma   90.00
#
_symmetry.space_group_name_H-M   'P 1'
#
loop_
_entity.id
_entity.type
_entity.pdbx_description
1 polymer ?
#
loop_
_entity_poly.entity_id
_entity_poly.type
_entity_poly.pdbx_seq_one_letter_code
_entity_poly.pdbx_strand_id
1 'polypeptide(L)'
;NAVGRRASIAQGLAFLAAVKTLPETVEVSGTLRRLVKEKRLCGHFPVVFGYACGALGVDLVETQRLFLFIALRGVISAAVRLGIVGTFEAQRVQSSLYGKAE
;
A
#
# COMPACT_ATOMS: atom_id res chain seq x y z
N ASN A 1 1.02 0.89 -17.57
CA ASN A 1 1.56 -0.20 -18.42
C ASN A 1 1.10 -1.56 -17.88
N ALA A 2 1.23 -2.65 -18.64
CA ALA A 2 0.75 -3.97 -18.24
C ALA A 2 1.49 -4.55 -17.02
N VAL A 3 2.79 -4.29 -16.90
CA VAL A 3 3.63 -4.77 -15.78
C VAL A 3 3.19 -4.17 -14.45
N GLY A 4 3.06 -2.84 -14.39
CA GLY A 4 2.62 -2.13 -13.18
C GLY A 4 1.19 -2.50 -12.78
N ARG A 5 0.30 -2.72 -13.75
CA ARG A 5 -1.06 -3.24 -13.49
C ARG A 5 -1.00 -4.60 -12.79
N ARG A 6 -0.25 -5.56 -13.32
CA ARG A 6 -0.10 -6.90 -12.72
C ARG A 6 0.55 -6.84 -11.34
N ALA A 7 1.60 -6.04 -11.17
CA ALA A 7 2.27 -5.87 -9.89
C ALA A 7 1.33 -5.31 -8.82
N SER A 8 0.56 -4.27 -9.16
CA SER A 8 -0.41 -3.65 -8.26
C SER A 8 -1.54 -4.61 -7.84
N ILE A 9 -2.04 -5.43 -8.77
CA ILE A 9 -3.05 -6.44 -8.46
C ILE A 9 -2.46 -7.54 -7.57
N ALA A 10 -1.26 -8.03 -7.88
CA ALA A 10 -0.59 -9.05 -7.08
C ALA A 10 -0.37 -8.58 -5.63
N GLN A 11 0.08 -7.33 -5.44
CA GLN A 11 0.22 -6.72 -4.12
C GLN A 11 -1.12 -6.61 -3.38
N GLY A 12 -2.19 -6.19 -4.07
CA GLY A 12 -3.52 -6.09 -3.46
C GLY A 12 -4.07 -7.45 -3.01
N LEU A 13 -3.89 -8.50 -3.81
CA LEU A 13 -4.30 -9.86 -3.46
C LEU A 13 -3.49 -10.44 -2.28
N ALA A 14 -2.19 -10.18 -2.25
CA ALA A 14 -1.33 -10.57 -1.13
C ALA A 14 -1.74 -9.82 0.15
N PHE A 15 -2.00 -8.53 0.04
CA PHE A 15 -2.46 -7.72 1.17
C PHE A 15 -3.84 -8.18 1.69
N LEU A 16 -4.79 -8.54 0.82
CA LEU A 16 -6.06 -9.17 1.22
C LEU A 16 -5.86 -10.46 2.01
N ALA A 17 -4.85 -11.26 1.65
CA ALA A 17 -4.54 -12.48 2.39
C ALA A 17 -3.94 -12.17 3.76
N ALA A 18 -3.10 -11.13 3.86
CA ALA A 18 -2.50 -10.69 5.10
C ALA A 18 -3.54 -10.11 6.07
N VAL A 19 -4.38 -9.17 5.63
CA VAL A 19 -5.33 -8.50 6.54
C VAL A 19 -6.42 -9.43 7.04
N LYS A 20 -6.78 -10.48 6.29
CA LYS A 20 -7.79 -11.48 6.70
C LYS A 20 -7.51 -12.11 8.08
N THR A 21 -6.26 -12.09 8.56
CA THR A 21 -5.92 -12.61 9.90
C THR A 21 -6.35 -11.71 11.04
N LEU A 22 -6.73 -10.45 10.76
CA LEU A 22 -7.21 -9.47 11.74
C LEU A 22 -8.73 -9.57 11.90
N PRO A 23 -9.25 -9.70 13.13
CA PRO A 23 -10.69 -9.78 13.40
C PRO A 23 -11.49 -8.63 12.78
N GLU A 24 -10.96 -7.41 12.84
CA GLU A 24 -11.61 -6.16 12.39
C GLU A 24 -11.80 -6.11 10.88
N THR A 25 -11.01 -6.87 10.11
CA THR A 25 -11.02 -6.81 8.65
C THR A 25 -11.50 -8.09 7.98
N VAL A 26 -11.87 -9.12 8.75
CA VAL A 26 -12.25 -10.44 8.21
C VAL A 26 -13.42 -10.34 7.21
N GLU A 27 -14.48 -9.61 7.57
CA GLU A 27 -15.67 -9.42 6.72
C GLU A 27 -15.37 -8.61 5.46
N VAL A 28 -14.62 -7.51 5.62
CA VAL A 28 -14.23 -6.63 4.51
C VAL A 28 -13.30 -7.37 3.55
N SER A 29 -12.32 -8.13 4.06
CA SER A 29 -11.40 -8.92 3.24
C SER A 29 -12.13 -10.01 2.44
N GLY A 30 -13.14 -10.67 3.04
CA GLY A 30 -14.00 -11.64 2.39
C GLY A 30 -14.84 -11.00 1.27
N THR A 31 -15.46 -9.86 1.55
CA THR A 31 -16.26 -9.09 0.58
C THR A 31 -15.42 -8.64 -0.61
N LEU A 32 -14.24 -8.04 -0.36
CA LEU A 32 -13.34 -7.58 -1.41
C LEU A 32 -12.84 -8.75 -2.26
N ARG A 33 -12.47 -9.87 -1.63
CA ARG A 33 -12.05 -11.09 -2.35
C ARG A 33 -13.15 -11.61 -3.27
N ARG A 34 -14.40 -11.62 -2.81
CA ARG A 34 -15.56 -11.98 -3.63
C ARG A 34 -15.71 -11.03 -4.83
N LEU A 35 -15.68 -9.71 -4.61
CA LEU A 35 -15.81 -8.71 -5.68
C LEU A 35 -14.69 -8.82 -6.71
N VAL A 36 -13.47 -9.16 -6.28
CA VAL A 36 -12.35 -9.40 -7.21
C VAL A 36 -12.57 -10.67 -8.03
N LYS A 37 -13.03 -11.76 -7.41
CA LYS A 37 -13.37 -13.02 -8.11
C LYS A 37 -14.49 -12.82 -9.14
N GLU A 38 -15.49 -12.01 -8.80
CA GLU A 38 -16.61 -11.62 -9.67
C GLU A 38 -16.23 -10.60 -10.75
N LYS A 39 -14.96 -10.16 -10.81
CA LYS A 39 -14.45 -9.11 -11.70
C LYS A 39 -15.16 -7.75 -11.55
N ARG A 40 -15.83 -7.53 -10.43
CA ARG A 40 -16.48 -6.25 -10.06
C ARG A 40 -15.50 -5.26 -9.42
N LEU A 41 -14.36 -5.77 -8.96
CA LEU A 41 -13.23 -4.98 -8.47
C LEU A 41 -11.93 -5.52 -9.07
N CYS A 42 -11.01 -4.65 -9.49
CA CYS A 42 -9.74 -5.11 -10.07
C CYS A 42 -8.75 -5.67 -9.04
N GLY A 43 -8.90 -5.35 -7.75
CA GLY A 43 -8.00 -5.82 -6.69
C GLY A 43 -6.67 -5.07 -6.62
N HIS A 44 -6.63 -3.83 -7.10
CA HIS A 44 -5.44 -2.99 -7.01
C HIS A 44 -5.09 -2.66 -5.56
N PHE A 45 -3.79 -2.72 -5.24
CA PHE A 45 -3.27 -2.48 -3.90
C PHE A 45 -3.79 -1.20 -3.20
N PRO A 46 -3.81 0.00 -3.83
CA PRO A 46 -4.29 1.21 -3.15
C PRO A 46 -5.75 1.11 -2.69
N VAL A 47 -6.60 0.46 -3.50
CA VAL A 47 -8.03 0.31 -3.19
C VAL A 47 -8.22 -0.62 -2.02
N VAL A 48 -7.58 -1.80 -2.07
CA VAL A 48 -7.64 -2.78 -0.99
C VAL A 48 -7.07 -2.19 0.32
N PHE A 49 -5.95 -1.48 0.22
CA PHE A 49 -5.31 -0.82 1.35
C PHE A 49 -6.26 0.15 2.04
N GLY A 50 -6.90 1.05 1.27
CA GLY A 50 -7.85 2.02 1.82
C GLY A 50 -9.06 1.36 2.52
N TYR A 51 -9.63 0.31 1.92
CA TYR A 51 -10.72 -0.42 2.56
C TYR A 51 -10.30 -1.09 3.88
N ALA A 52 -9.10 -1.67 3.94
CA ALA A 52 -8.61 -2.29 5.16
C ALA A 52 -8.35 -1.24 6.26
N CYS A 53 -7.74 -0.11 5.91
CA CYS A 53 -7.54 1.01 6.84
C CYS A 53 -8.87 1.57 7.37
N GLY A 54 -9.87 1.74 6.50
CA GLY A 54 -11.21 2.16 6.91
C GLY A 54 -11.89 1.14 7.84
N ALA A 55 -11.71 -0.16 7.59
CA ALA A 55 -12.21 -1.22 8.48
C ALA A 55 -11.53 -1.21 9.86
N LEU A 56 -10.27 -0.77 9.92
CA LEU A 56 -9.51 -0.57 11.16
C LEU A 56 -9.79 0.79 11.83
N GLY A 57 -10.69 1.61 11.27
CA GLY A 57 -11.04 2.92 11.81
C GLY A 57 -9.98 4.00 11.60
N VAL A 58 -9.02 3.80 10.70
CA VAL A 58 -8.03 4.82 10.33
C VAL A 58 -8.69 5.88 9.45
N ASP A 59 -8.44 7.15 9.76
CA ASP A 59 -9.05 8.23 8.98
C ASP A 59 -8.46 8.31 7.55
N LEU A 60 -9.18 9.02 6.67
CA LEU A 60 -8.80 9.09 5.25
C LEU A 60 -7.45 9.77 5.03
N VAL A 61 -7.16 10.86 5.76
CA VAL A 61 -5.92 11.63 5.63
C VAL A 61 -4.75 10.80 6.13
N GLU A 62 -4.89 10.14 7.28
CA GLU A 62 -3.89 9.20 7.81
C GLU A 62 -3.67 8.02 6.87
N THR A 63 -4.74 7.45 6.31
CA THR A 63 -4.65 6.36 5.33
C THR A 63 -3.85 6.78 4.10
N GLN A 64 -4.11 7.98 3.56
CA GLN A 64 -3.38 8.54 2.43
C GLN A 64 -1.90 8.79 2.78
N ARG A 65 -1.63 9.38 3.95
CA ARG A 65 -0.27 9.62 4.45
C ARG A 65 0.51 8.31 4.60
N LEU A 66 -0.10 7.30 5.21
CA LEU A 66 0.51 5.98 5.38
C LEU A 66 0.79 5.32 4.03
N PHE A 67 -0.16 5.37 3.09
CA PHE A 67 0.03 4.82 1.75
C PHE A 67 1.21 5.50 1.03
N LEU A 68 1.27 6.83 1.07
CA LEU A 68 2.36 7.61 0.47
C LEU A 68 3.71 7.32 1.13
N PHE A 69 3.73 7.21 2.46
CA PHE A 69 4.95 6.85 3.20
C PHE A 69 5.50 5.49 2.76
N ILE A 70 4.65 4.46 2.67
CA ILE A 70 5.06 3.12 2.23
C ILE A 70 5.56 3.15 0.79
N ALA A 71 4.86 3.86 -0.11
CA ALA A 71 5.26 3.99 -1.51
C ALA A 71 6.62 4.70 -1.64
N LEU A 72 6.80 5.83 -0.95
CA LEU A 72 8.05 6.59 -0.95
C LEU A 72 9.21 5.75 -0.41
N ARG A 73 9.02 5.07 0.73
CA ARG A 73 10.00 4.15 1.29
C ARG A 73 10.41 3.07 0.29
N GLY A 74 9.43 2.53 -0.44
CA GLY A 74 9.67 1.52 -1.49
C GLY A 74 10.57 2.04 -2.62
N VAL A 75 10.31 3.25 -3.10
CA VAL A 75 11.10 3.91 -4.16
C VAL A 75 12.51 4.23 -3.66
N ILE A 76 12.65 4.80 -2.47
CA ILE A 76 13.95 5.11 -1.87
C ILE A 76 14.78 3.84 -1.65
N SER A 77 14.14 2.76 -1.16
CA SER A 77 14.79 1.46 -1.00
C SER A 77 15.26 0.88 -2.33
N ALA A 78 14.50 1.06 -3.42
CA ALA A 78 14.92 0.66 -4.75
C ALA A 78 16.12 1.50 -5.24
N ALA A 79 16.13 2.81 -5.00
CA ALA A 79 17.24 3.69 -5.36
C ALA A 79 18.55 3.27 -4.67
N VAL A 80 18.49 2.88 -3.38
CA VAL A 80 19.65 2.32 -2.66
C VAL A 80 20.13 1.02 -3.31
N ARG A 81 19.23 0.07 -3.62
CA ARG A 81 19.62 -1.20 -4.27
C ARG A 81 20.20 -1.02 -5.68
N LEU A 82 19.81 0.04 -6.36
CA LEU A 82 20.35 0.42 -7.67
C LEU A 82 21.66 1.22 -7.57
N GLY A 83 22.14 1.55 -6.36
CA GLY A 83 23.36 2.34 -6.16
C GLY A 83 23.21 3.83 -6.50
N ILE A 84 21.98 4.34 -6.60
CA ILE A 84 21.71 5.75 -6.97
C ILE A 84 21.97 6.68 -5.77
N VAL A 85 21.66 6.25 -4.55
CA VAL A 85 21.88 7.00 -3.31
C VAL A 85 22.43 6.09 -2.21
N GLY A 86 23.22 6.66 -1.30
CA GLY A 86 23.69 5.95 -0.10
C GLY A 86 22.57 5.73 0.93
N THR A 87 22.76 4.80 1.87
CA THR A 87 21.78 4.51 2.93
C THR A 87 21.51 5.71 3.84
N PHE A 88 22.54 6.47 4.20
CA PHE A 88 22.39 7.71 5.00
C PHE A 88 21.68 8.81 4.22
N GLU A 89 22.01 8.98 2.95
CA GLU A 89 21.35 9.96 2.07
C GLU A 89 19.87 9.60 1.88
N ALA A 90 19.57 8.32 1.71
CA ALA A 90 18.20 7.82 1.63
C ALA A 90 17.37 8.17 2.87
N GLN A 91 17.92 8.03 4.07
CA GLN A 91 17.23 8.44 5.31
C GLN A 91 16.98 9.95 5.34
N ARG A 92 17.98 10.75 4.94
CA ARG A 92 17.84 12.22 4.88
C ARG A 92 16.75 12.64 3.89
N VAL A 93 16.73 12.04 2.70
CA VAL A 93 15.70 12.31 1.67
C VAL A 93 14.32 11.94 2.20
N GLN A 94 14.15 10.75 2.77
CA GLN A 94 12.86 10.30 3.30
C GLN A 94 12.33 11.23 4.40
N SER A 95 13.20 11.63 5.35
CA SER A 95 12.84 12.56 6.42
C SER A 95 12.44 13.94 5.88
N SER A 96 13.22 14.49 4.93
CA SER A 96 12.93 15.81 4.33
C SER A 96 11.62 15.87 3.54
N LEU A 97 11.16 14.74 2.99
CA LEU A 97 9.91 14.65 2.25
C LEU A 97 8.71 14.46 3.19
N TYR A 98 8.91 13.78 4.32
CA TYR A 98 7.87 13.62 5.34
C TYR A 98 7.52 14.95 6.00
N GLY A 99 8.52 15.75 6.39
CA GLY A 99 8.28 17.08 7.00
C GLY A 99 7.61 18.12 6.08
N LYS A 100 7.36 17.78 4.80
CA LYS A 100 6.59 18.60 3.86
C LYS A 100 5.15 18.12 3.66
N ALA A 101 4.79 16.97 4.23
CA ALA A 101 3.48 16.34 4.13
C ALA A 101 2.61 16.53 5.40
N GLU A 102 3.20 17.11 6.45
CA GLU A 102 2.51 17.69 7.60
C GLU A 102 1.96 19.07 7.26
#